data_AF-A0A2B6JZU5-F1
#
_entry.id   AF-A0A2B6JZU5-F1
#
_cell.length_a   1.000
_cell.length_b   1.000
_cell.length_c   1.000
_cell.angle_alpha   90.00
_cell.angle_beta   90.00
_cell.angle_gamma   90.00
#
_symmetry.space_group_name_H-M   'P 1'
#
loop_
_entity.id
_entity.type
_entity.pdbx_description
1 polymer ?
#
loop_
_entity_poly.entity_id
_entity_poly.type
_entity_poly.pdbx_seq_one_letter_code
_entity_poly.pdbx_strand_id
1 'polypeptide(L)' 'MEQLEFSALEQPLFLLALQLIAFVLIICIVYGILYNTILKLNMPKWTAHAVATVFSLGSAYQSFMNFI' A
#
# COMPACT_ATOMS: atom_id res chain seq x y z
N MET A 1 -1.48 -26.56 -26.55
CA MET A 1 -1.84 -25.14 -26.76
C MET A 1 -2.30 -24.52 -25.44
N GLU A 2 -3.07 -25.25 -24.62
CA GLU A 2 -3.57 -24.83 -23.30
C GLU A 2 -2.49 -24.52 -22.24
N GLN A 3 -1.34 -25.23 -22.24
CA GLN A 3 -0.24 -24.96 -21.30
C GLN A 3 0.47 -23.62 -21.55
N LEU A 4 0.50 -23.17 -22.81
CA LEU A 4 1.18 -21.93 -23.19
C LEU A 4 0.35 -20.71 -22.79
N GLU A 5 -0.98 -20.83 -22.83
CA GLU A 5 -1.91 -19.81 -22.33
C GLU A 5 -1.89 -19.72 -20.80
N PHE A 6 -1.72 -20.84 -20.08
CA PHE A 6 -1.59 -20.85 -18.63
C PHE A 6 -0.29 -20.19 -18.15
N SER A 7 0.86 -20.56 -18.74
CA SER A 7 2.14 -19.90 -18.41
C SER A 7 2.17 -18.42 -18.80
N ALA A 8 1.46 -18.03 -19.87
CA ALA A 8 1.30 -16.62 -20.23
C ALA A 8 0.43 -15.83 -19.26
N LEU A 9 -0.44 -16.50 -18.49
CA LEU A 9 -1.29 -15.89 -17.45
C LEU A 9 -0.63 -15.88 -16.06
N GLU A 10 0.22 -16.87 -15.76
CA GLU A 10 0.99 -16.92 -14.51
C GLU A 10 1.96 -15.74 -14.38
N GLN A 11 2.61 -15.34 -15.47
CA GLN A 11 3.57 -14.24 -15.48
C GLN A 11 2.96 -12.86 -15.13
N PRO A 12 1.84 -12.41 -15.74
CA PRO A 12 1.17 -11.18 -15.33
C PRO A 12 0.57 -11.29 -13.93
N LEU A 13 0.09 -12.46 -13.50
CA LEU A 13 -0.46 -12.68 -12.16
C LEU A 13 0.62 -12.59 -11.08
N PHE A 14 1.82 -13.10 -11.35
CA PHE A 14 2.99 -12.95 -10.48
C PHE A 14 3.41 -11.49 -10.33
N LEU A 15 3.47 -10.73 -11.43
CA LEU A 15 3.76 -9.30 -11.39
C LEU A 15 2.69 -8.51 -10.62
N LEU A 16 1.41 -8.88 -10.77
CA LEU A 16 0.31 -8.26 -10.03
C LEU A 16 0.41 -8.53 -8.52
N ALA A 17 0.75 -9.76 -8.13
CA ALA A 17 0.97 -10.13 -6.74
C ALA A 17 2.18 -9.38 -6.15
N LEU A 18 3.28 -9.27 -6.89
CA LEU A 18 4.46 -8.52 -6.50
C LEU A 18 4.15 -7.03 -6.31
N GLN A 19 3.36 -6.45 -7.22
CA GLN A 19 2.88 -5.06 -7.15
C GLN A 19 2.05 -4.83 -5.89
N LEU A 20 1.11 -5.74 -5.56
CA LEU A 20 0.30 -5.67 -4.34
C LEU A 20 1.15 -5.73 -3.07
N ILE A 21 2.14 -6.63 -3.04
CA ILE A 21 3.06 -6.76 -1.91
C ILE A 21 3.87 -5.46 -1.74
N ALA A 22 4.42 -4.92 -2.83
CA ALA A 22 5.15 -3.65 -2.81
C ALA A 22 4.26 -2.51 -2.31
N PHE A 23 3.00 -2.47 -2.73
CA PHE A 23 2.03 -1.45 -2.32
C PHE A 23 1.77 -1.50 -0.80
N VAL A 24 1.54 -2.71 -0.26
CA VAL A 24 1.35 -2.92 1.18
C VAL A 24 2.59 -2.52 1.97
N LEU A 25 3.80 -2.87 1.48
CA LEU A 25 5.05 -2.52 2.13
C LEU A 25 5.25 -1.00 2.19
N ILE A 26 4.97 -0.28 1.09
CA ILE A 26 5.06 1.20 1.05
C ILE A 26 4.10 1.80 2.08
N ILE A 27 2.85 1.34 2.13
CA ILE A 27 1.86 1.80 3.11
C ILE A 27 2.34 1.58 4.55
N CYS A 28 2.90 0.40 4.83
CA CYS A 28 3.42 0.08 6.17
C CYS A 28 4.60 0.99 6.56
N ILE A 29 5.53 1.25 5.63
CA ILE A 29 6.68 2.14 5.87
C ILE A 29 6.21 3.56 6.11
N VAL A 30 5.32 4.09 5.26
CA VAL A 30 4.75 5.43 5.39
C VAL A 30 4.02 5.57 6.73
N TYR A 31 3.19 4.59 7.10
CA TYR A 31 2.50 4.56 8.39
C TYR A 31 3.48 4.58 9.57
N GLY A 32 4.53 3.76 9.53
CA GLY A 32 5.54 3.70 10.58
C GLY A 32 6.30 5.02 10.77
N ILE A 33 6.71 5.66 9.67
CA ILE A 33 7.39 6.97 9.69
C ILE A 33 6.45 8.05 10.24
N LEU A 34 5.20 8.07 9.78
CA LEU A 34 4.23 9.08 10.18
C LEU A 34 3.84 8.92 11.65
N TYR A 35 3.59 7.69 12.11
CA TYR A 35 3.28 7.40 13.51
C TYR A 35 4.41 7.83 14.44
N ASN A 36 5.67 7.53 14.09
CA ASN A 36 6.83 7.93 14.88
C ASN A 36 7.03 9.46 14.90
N THR A 37 6.79 10.12 13.77
CA THR A 37 6.84 11.59 13.67
C THR A 37 5.77 12.25 14.54
N ILE A 38 4.53 11.74 14.53
CA ILE A 38 3.43 12.29 15.31
C ILE A 38 3.64 12.05 16.82
N LEU A 39 4.18 10.89 17.21
CA LEU A 39 4.59 10.65 18.60
C LEU A 39 5.68 11.62 19.05
N LYS A 40 6.68 11.93 18.20
CA LYS A 40 7.71 12.93 18.47
C LYS A 40 7.16 14.36 18.58
N LEU A 41 6.04 14.66 17.94
CA LEU A 41 5.34 15.95 18.04
C LEU A 41 4.51 16.09 19.33
N ASN A 42 4.59 15.12 20.26
CA ASN A 42 3.83 15.07 21.51
C ASN A 42 2.30 15.15 21.28
N MET A 43 1.85 14.77 20.09
CA MET A 43 0.43 14.71 19.75
C MET A 43 -0.20 13.46 20.36
N PRO A 44 -1.48 13.51 20.75
CA PRO A 44 -2.13 12.38 21.38
C PRO A 44 -2.24 11.20 20.41
N LYS A 45 -2.03 9.98 20.93
CA LYS A 45 -1.94 8.74 20.14
C LYS A 45 -3.11 8.52 19.16
N TRP A 46 -4.31 8.98 19.52
CA TRP A 46 -5.49 8.86 18.67
C TRP A 46 -5.38 9.71 17.40
N THR A 47 -4.74 10.88 17.46
CA THR A 47 -4.47 11.75 16.30
C THR A 47 -3.39 11.14 15.40
N ALA A 48 -2.37 10.52 15.99
CA ALA A 48 -1.35 9.78 15.23
C ALA A 48 -1.96 8.65 14.40
N HIS A 49 -2.85 7.87 15.02
CA HIS A 49 -3.57 6.81 14.35
C HIS A 49 -4.48 7.35 13.24
N ALA A 50 -5.30 8.37 13.55
CA ALA A 50 -6.23 8.94 12.58
C ALA A 50 -5.52 9.50 11.34
N VAL A 51 -4.44 10.27 11.52
CA VAL A 51 -3.69 10.86 10.40
C VAL A 51 -3.03 9.77 9.56
N ALA A 52 -2.39 8.79 10.19
CA ALA A 52 -1.73 7.72 9.45
C ALA A 52 -2.72 6.81 8.72
N THR A 53 -3.89 6.55 9.31
CA THR A 53 -4.98 5.82 8.64
C THR A 53 -5.55 6.59 7.46
N VAL A 54 -5.85 7.89 7.60
CA VAL A 54 -6.39 8.73 6.52
C VAL A 54 -5.36 8.92 5.40
N PHE A 55 -4.09 9.09 5.74
CA PHE A 55 -3.01 9.25 4.75
C PHE A 55 -2.79 7.95 3.96
N SER A 56 -2.77 6.80 4.63
CA SER A 56 -2.68 5.49 3.96
C SER A 56 -3.90 5.20 3.09
N LEU A 57 -5.12 5.48 3.58
CA LEU A 57 -6.36 5.33 2.80
C LEU A 57 -6.41 6.27 1.59
N GLY A 58 -6.02 7.54 1.76
CA GLY A 58 -5.96 8.51 0.67
C GLY A 58 -4.96 8.11 -0.40
N SER A 59 -3.77 7.64 0.01
CA SER A 59 -2.74 7.16 -0.91
C SER A 59 -3.18 5.90 -1.66
N ALA A 60 -3.87 4.99 -0.97
CA ALA A 60 -4.46 3.80 -1.57
C ALA A 60 -5.54 4.16 -2.60
N TYR A 61 -6.46 5.06 -2.23
CA TYR A 61 -7.53 5.52 -3.12
C TYR A 61 -6.98 6.24 -4.37
N GLN A 62 -6.01 7.14 -4.19
CA GLN A 62 -5.40 7.84 -5.31
C GLN A 62 -4.65 6.88 -6.24
N SER A 63 -3.92 5.91 -5.69
CA SER A 63 -3.25 4.89 -6.51
C SER A 63 -4.25 4.00 -7.24
N PHE A 64 -5.38 3.67 -6.62
CA PHE A 64 -6.43 2.88 -7.26
C PHE A 64 -7.13 3.66 -8.38
N MET A 65 -7.44 4.94 -8.18
CA MET A 65 -8.01 5.81 -9.20
C MET A 65 -7.05 6.11 -10.35
N ASN A 66 -5.74 6.17 -10.08
CA ASN A 66 -4.73 6.36 -11.12
C ASN A 66 -4.38 5.05 -11.86
N PHE A 67 -4.83 3.90 -11.35
CA PHE A 67 -4.67 2.60 -11.99
C PHE A 67 -5.88 2.24 -12.90
N ILE A 68 -7.03 2.88 -12.71
CA ILE A 68 -8.23 2.84 -13.58
C ILE A 68 -8.04 3.79 -14.77
#